data_AF-A0A2G2LRP8-F1
#
_entry.id   AF-A0A2G2LRP8-F1
#
_cell.length_a   1.000
_cell.length_b   1.000
_cell.length_c   1.000
_cell.angle_alpha   90.00
_cell.angle_beta   90.00
_cell.angle_gamma   90.00
#
_symmetry.space_group_name_H-M   'P 1'
#
loop_
_entity.id
_entity.type
_entity.pdbx_description
1 polymer ?
#
loop_
_entity_poly.entity_id
_entity_poly.type
_entity_poly.pdbx_seq_one_letter_code
_entity_poly.pdbx_strand_id
1 'polypeptide(L)'
;MSAIKAAGQAFGGFRKLQAGRAAKQQFFADAQTTRAEAAVAASIARTRGAKDVGAATARAGASGFGISGSALDVIGQLAADAEFNAQVSIYEGERRATSLRQQGRSAKRRGVDGAIAGGFAAAGTILTAAARAAAAGGGG
;
A
#
# COMPACT_ATOMS: atom_id res chain seq x y z
N MET A 1 13.08 1.42 42.95
CA MET A 1 12.92 1.99 41.58
C MET A 1 13.01 0.97 40.43
N SER A 2 12.89 -0.36 40.66
CA SER A 2 13.10 -1.39 39.62
C SER A 2 11.81 -1.83 38.88
N ALA A 3 10.69 -2.00 39.59
CA ALA A 3 9.43 -2.49 39.02
C ALA A 3 8.79 -1.54 37.97
N ILE A 4 8.96 -0.23 38.12
CA ILE A 4 8.43 0.78 37.18
C ILE A 4 9.15 0.72 35.82
N LYS A 5 10.45 0.39 35.79
CA LYS A 5 11.21 0.24 34.53
C LYS A 5 10.82 -1.03 33.77
N ALA A 6 10.56 -2.14 34.47
CA ALA A 6 10.08 -3.38 33.85
C ALA A 6 8.65 -3.24 33.29
N ALA A 7 7.75 -2.58 34.05
CA ALA A 7 6.41 -2.26 33.57
C ALA A 7 6.43 -1.31 32.36
N GLY A 8 7.30 -0.29 32.37
CA GLY A 8 7.48 0.63 31.24
C GLY A 8 7.94 -0.06 29.95
N GLN A 9 8.76 -1.11 30.04
CA GLN A 9 9.23 -1.87 28.88
C GLN A 9 8.19 -2.84 28.33
N ALA A 10 7.39 -3.50 29.19
CA ALA A 10 6.25 -4.31 28.75
C ALA A 10 5.18 -3.46 28.04
N PHE A 11 4.88 -2.27 28.57
CA PHE A 11 4.00 -1.30 27.89
C PHE A 11 4.58 -0.81 26.55
N GLY A 12 5.90 -0.68 26.44
CA GLY A 12 6.60 -0.30 25.20
C GLY A 12 6.41 -1.32 24.07
N GLY A 13 6.44 -2.62 24.38
CA GLY A 13 6.17 -3.69 23.41
C GLY A 13 4.72 -3.68 22.90
N PHE A 14 3.75 -3.48 23.81
CA PHE A 14 2.33 -3.41 23.44
C PHE A 14 2.03 -2.21 22.52
N ARG A 15 2.59 -1.03 22.82
CA ARG A 15 2.46 0.16 21.95
C ARG A 15 3.03 -0.07 20.55
N LYS A 16 4.18 -0.73 20.43
CA LYS A 16 4.78 -1.07 19.12
C LYS A 16 3.91 -2.03 18.31
N LEU A 17 3.29 -2.99 18.98
CA LEU A 17 2.40 -3.96 18.35
C LEU A 17 1.09 -3.29 17.89
N GLN A 18 0.52 -2.41 18.71
CA GLN A 18 -0.65 -1.61 18.34
C GLN A 18 -0.34 -0.65 17.18
N ALA A 19 0.79 0.05 17.23
CA ALA A 19 1.25 0.92 16.16
C ALA A 19 1.46 0.16 14.84
N GLY A 20 2.05 -1.04 14.87
CA GLY A 20 2.20 -1.89 13.68
C GLY A 20 0.86 -2.35 13.09
N ARG A 21 -0.16 -2.59 13.93
CA ARG A 21 -1.52 -2.90 13.46
C ARG A 21 -2.22 -1.69 12.85
N ALA A 22 -2.12 -0.52 13.48
CA ALA A 22 -2.68 0.72 12.98
C ALA A 22 -2.04 1.11 11.63
N ALA A 23 -0.70 1.05 11.54
CA ALA A 23 0.03 1.28 10.29
C ALA A 23 -0.44 0.32 9.19
N LYS A 24 -0.61 -0.98 9.49
CA LYS A 24 -1.16 -1.94 8.52
C LYS A 24 -2.54 -1.50 8.03
N GLN A 25 -3.44 -1.09 8.92
CA GLN A 25 -4.79 -0.67 8.54
C GLN A 25 -4.74 0.56 7.63
N GLN A 26 -3.90 1.54 7.94
CA GLN A 26 -3.68 2.72 7.12
C GLN A 26 -3.22 2.34 5.70
N PHE A 27 -2.16 1.54 5.56
CA PHE A 27 -1.69 1.08 4.24
C PHE A 27 -2.74 0.27 3.46
N PHE A 28 -3.64 -0.44 4.14
CA PHE A 28 -4.73 -1.16 3.50
C PHE A 28 -5.84 -0.21 3.03
N ALA A 29 -6.14 0.85 3.78
CA ALA A 29 -7.04 1.91 3.37
C ALA A 29 -6.47 2.66 2.16
N ASP A 30 -5.19 3.05 2.21
CA ASP A 30 -4.49 3.70 1.10
C ASP A 30 -4.44 2.81 -0.15
N ALA A 31 -4.31 1.50 0.02
CA ALA A 31 -4.37 0.55 -1.09
C ALA A 31 -5.77 0.47 -1.72
N GLN A 32 -6.84 0.70 -0.94
CA GLN A 32 -8.21 0.76 -1.48
C GLN A 32 -8.46 2.08 -2.21
N THR A 33 -8.04 3.21 -1.64
CA THR A 33 -8.17 4.52 -2.30
C THR A 33 -7.40 4.55 -3.61
N THR A 34 -6.17 4.02 -3.64
CA THR A 34 -5.36 3.91 -4.86
C THR A 34 -6.07 3.11 -5.97
N ARG A 35 -6.78 2.03 -5.61
CA ARG A 35 -7.56 1.25 -6.59
C ARG A 35 -8.77 2.02 -7.10
N ALA A 36 -9.45 2.75 -6.22
CA ALA A 36 -10.58 3.59 -6.61
C ALA A 36 -10.13 4.71 -7.55
N GLU A 37 -9.03 5.39 -7.23
CA GLU A 37 -8.42 6.41 -8.08
C GLU A 37 -8.03 5.87 -9.45
N ALA A 38 -7.40 4.68 -9.50
CA ALA A 38 -7.06 4.02 -10.75
C ALA A 38 -8.28 3.64 -11.59
N ALA A 39 -9.37 3.20 -10.96
CA ALA A 39 -10.63 2.92 -11.65
C ALA A 39 -11.27 4.19 -12.22
N VAL A 40 -11.18 5.31 -11.50
CA VAL A 40 -11.63 6.63 -11.99
C VAL A 40 -10.75 7.12 -13.15
N ALA A 41 -9.43 6.98 -13.06
CA ALA A 41 -8.53 7.32 -14.16
C ALA A 41 -8.85 6.49 -15.42
N ALA A 42 -9.11 5.20 -15.26
CA ALA A 42 -9.51 4.32 -16.34
C ALA A 42 -10.84 4.71 -16.98
N SER A 43 -11.85 5.11 -16.20
CA SER A 43 -13.13 5.57 -16.73
C SER A 43 -13.01 6.89 -17.50
N ILE A 44 -12.14 7.80 -17.03
CA ILE A 44 -11.81 9.04 -17.74
C ILE A 44 -11.11 8.71 -19.07
N ALA A 45 -10.15 7.79 -19.07
CA ALA A 45 -9.44 7.36 -20.28
C ALA A 45 -10.40 6.78 -21.34
N ARG A 46 -11.31 5.88 -20.93
CA ARG A 46 -12.35 5.34 -21.82
C ARG A 46 -13.27 6.42 -22.36
N THR A 47 -13.69 7.35 -21.51
CA THR A 47 -14.60 8.44 -21.90
C THR A 47 -13.93 9.40 -22.90
N ARG A 48 -12.64 9.71 -22.70
CA ARG A 48 -11.86 10.52 -23.65
C ARG A 48 -11.68 9.78 -24.97
N GLY A 49 -11.27 8.52 -24.93
CA GLY A 49 -11.15 7.68 -26.12
C GLY A 49 -12.45 7.59 -26.93
N ALA A 50 -13.59 7.40 -26.26
CA ALA A 50 -14.89 7.39 -26.92
C ALA A 50 -15.22 8.73 -27.61
N LYS A 51 -14.84 9.86 -26.99
CA LYS A 51 -15.00 11.20 -27.62
C LYS A 51 -14.08 11.36 -28.83
N ASP A 52 -12.84 10.90 -28.74
CA ASP A 52 -11.86 11.00 -29.83
C ASP A 52 -12.27 10.13 -31.02
N VAL A 53 -12.74 8.90 -30.75
CA VAL A 53 -13.35 8.00 -31.74
C VAL A 53 -14.58 8.65 -32.38
N GLY A 54 -15.47 9.24 -31.58
CA GLY A 54 -16.64 9.95 -32.08
C GLY A 54 -16.28 11.14 -32.98
N ALA A 55 -15.29 11.94 -32.57
CA ALA A 55 -14.80 13.07 -33.35
C ALA A 55 -14.13 12.63 -34.66
N ALA A 56 -13.32 11.56 -34.62
CA ALA A 56 -12.69 10.98 -35.81
C ALA A 56 -13.75 10.45 -36.79
N THR A 57 -14.77 9.76 -36.27
CA THR A 57 -15.90 9.24 -37.05
C THR A 57 -16.71 10.37 -37.69
N ALA A 58 -17.02 11.42 -36.93
CA ALA A 58 -17.75 12.58 -37.45
C ALA A 58 -16.98 13.32 -38.54
N ARG A 59 -15.65 13.50 -38.37
CA ARG A 59 -14.79 14.09 -39.40
C ARG A 59 -14.71 13.24 -40.66
N ALA A 60 -14.59 11.92 -40.50
CA ALA A 60 -14.59 10.99 -41.62
C ALA A 60 -15.93 11.07 -42.40
N GLY A 61 -17.06 11.04 -41.70
CA GLY A 61 -18.39 11.17 -42.31
C GLY A 61 -18.63 12.53 -42.98
N ALA A 62 -18.16 13.63 -42.39
CA ALA A 62 -18.30 14.97 -42.95
C ALA A 62 -17.43 15.21 -44.21
N SER A 63 -16.36 14.43 -44.40
CA SER A 63 -15.45 14.59 -45.54
C SER A 63 -16.04 14.15 -46.90
N GLY A 64 -17.21 13.50 -46.90
CA GLY A 64 -17.90 13.06 -48.12
C GLY A 64 -17.23 11.90 -48.88
N PHE A 65 -16.00 11.54 -48.52
CA PHE A 65 -15.33 10.33 -48.97
C PHE A 65 -15.80 9.13 -48.13
N GLY A 66 -16.17 8.04 -48.79
CA GLY A 66 -16.59 6.81 -48.12
C GLY A 66 -15.51 6.35 -47.14
N ILE A 67 -15.90 6.16 -45.88
CA ILE A 67 -15.02 5.66 -44.81
C ILE A 67 -14.53 4.27 -45.25
N SER A 68 -13.32 4.20 -45.79
CA SER A 68 -12.76 2.98 -46.37
C SER A 68 -11.37 2.74 -45.79
N GLY A 69 -11.10 1.47 -45.46
CA GLY A 69 -9.82 0.93 -44.98
C GLY A 69 -9.15 1.77 -43.90
N SER A 70 -8.28 2.69 -44.34
CA SER A 70 -7.41 3.50 -43.48
C SER A 70 -8.16 4.33 -42.42
N ALA A 71 -9.34 4.87 -42.74
CA ALA A 71 -10.08 5.68 -41.77
C ALA A 71 -10.74 4.85 -40.66
N LEU A 72 -11.18 3.63 -40.97
CA LEU A 72 -11.71 2.68 -39.97
C LEU A 72 -10.59 2.11 -39.10
N ASP A 73 -9.42 1.85 -39.69
CA ASP A 73 -8.25 1.38 -38.95
C ASP A 73 -7.77 2.41 -37.91
N VAL A 74 -7.76 3.71 -38.27
CA VAL A 74 -7.42 4.79 -37.33
C VAL A 74 -8.43 4.86 -36.18
N ILE A 75 -9.73 4.72 -36.46
CA ILE A 75 -10.78 4.69 -35.43
C ILE A 75 -10.60 3.46 -34.51
N GLY A 76 -10.30 2.30 -35.10
CA GLY A 76 -10.01 1.07 -34.36
C GLY A 76 -8.79 1.19 -33.47
N GLN A 77 -7.70 1.79 -33.97
CA GLN A 77 -6.49 2.07 -33.19
C GLN A 77 -6.78 3.02 -32.03
N LEU A 78 -7.52 4.12 -32.26
CA LEU A 78 -7.89 5.06 -31.18
C LEU A 78 -8.69 4.37 -30.06
N ALA A 79 -9.62 3.47 -30.42
CA ALA A 79 -10.38 2.71 -29.44
C ALA A 79 -9.48 1.72 -28.67
N ALA A 80 -8.58 1.02 -29.36
CA ALA A 80 -7.64 0.09 -28.76
C ALA A 80 -6.67 0.80 -27.80
N ASP A 81 -6.13 1.95 -28.21
CA ASP A 81 -5.23 2.76 -27.40
C ASP A 81 -5.93 3.28 -26.14
N ALA A 82 -7.19 3.70 -26.25
CA ALA A 82 -7.97 4.15 -25.10
C ALA A 82 -8.19 3.03 -24.08
N GLU A 83 -8.53 1.82 -24.54
CA GLU A 83 -8.72 0.68 -23.65
C GLU A 83 -7.39 0.19 -23.06
N PHE A 84 -6.31 0.20 -23.85
CA PHE A 84 -4.97 -0.09 -23.37
C PHE A 84 -4.57 0.87 -22.24
N ASN A 85 -4.75 2.18 -22.44
CA ASN A 85 -4.46 3.19 -21.41
C ASN A 85 -5.30 3.01 -20.15
N ALA A 86 -6.57 2.61 -20.30
CA ALA A 86 -7.43 2.28 -19.16
C ALA A 86 -6.90 1.06 -18.39
N GLN A 87 -6.51 0.00 -19.10
CA GLN A 87 -5.93 -1.20 -18.49
C GLN A 87 -4.59 -0.94 -17.82
N VAL A 88 -3.72 -0.14 -18.43
CA VAL A 88 -2.46 0.31 -17.82
C VAL A 88 -2.72 1.05 -16.51
N SER A 89 -3.71 1.96 -16.49
CA SER A 89 -4.07 2.71 -15.29
C SER A 89 -4.52 1.79 -14.15
N ILE A 90 -5.37 0.80 -14.46
CA ILE A 90 -5.82 -0.21 -13.48
C ILE A 90 -4.62 -1.03 -12.98
N TYR A 91 -3.78 -1.51 -13.89
CA TYR A 91 -2.62 -2.35 -13.57
C TYR A 91 -1.62 -1.61 -12.68
N GLU A 92 -1.31 -0.35 -12.98
CA GLU A 92 -0.45 0.48 -12.13
C GLU A 92 -1.06 0.70 -10.75
N GLY A 93 -2.37 0.97 -10.68
CA GLY A 93 -3.11 1.06 -9.43
C GLY A 93 -3.03 -0.23 -8.61
N GLU A 94 -3.18 -1.39 -9.23
CA GLU A 94 -3.05 -2.69 -8.58
C GLU A 94 -1.63 -2.97 -8.10
N ARG A 95 -0.61 -2.64 -8.88
CA ARG A 95 0.80 -2.75 -8.47
C ARG A 95 1.08 -1.89 -7.24
N ARG A 96 0.64 -0.62 -7.25
CA ARG A 96 0.79 0.30 -6.10
C ARG A 96 0.04 -0.22 -4.88
N ALA A 97 -1.22 -0.63 -5.03
CA ALA A 97 -2.01 -1.22 -3.95
C ALA A 97 -1.36 -2.49 -3.38
N THR A 98 -0.77 -3.33 -4.23
CA THR A 98 -0.03 -4.52 -3.79
C THR A 98 1.22 -4.13 -3.01
N SER A 99 1.99 -3.15 -3.49
CA SER A 99 3.14 -2.61 -2.76
C SER A 99 2.74 -2.07 -1.39
N LEU A 100 1.70 -1.24 -1.30
CA LEU A 100 1.19 -0.70 -0.03
C LEU A 100 0.79 -1.82 0.95
N ARG A 101 0.10 -2.87 0.48
CA ARG A 101 -0.24 -4.03 1.32
C ARG A 101 0.99 -4.74 1.86
N GLN A 102 2.03 -4.90 1.03
CA GLN A 102 3.29 -5.52 1.46
C GLN A 102 4.04 -4.63 2.46
N GLN A 103 4.03 -3.31 2.27
CA GLN A 103 4.57 -2.34 3.23
C GLN A 103 3.81 -2.42 4.57
N GLY A 104 2.48 -2.49 4.55
CA GLY A 104 1.67 -2.65 5.75
C GLY A 104 1.90 -3.98 6.47
N ARG A 105 2.05 -5.09 5.74
CA ARG A 105 2.45 -6.38 6.32
C ARG A 105 3.83 -6.30 6.96
N SER A 106 4.77 -5.64 6.30
CA SER A 106 6.14 -5.44 6.81
C SER A 106 6.17 -4.51 8.03
N ALA A 107 5.32 -3.49 8.08
CA ALA A 107 5.16 -2.62 9.25
C ALA A 107 4.58 -3.38 10.45
N LYS A 108 3.57 -4.24 10.23
CA LYS A 108 3.06 -5.13 11.28
C LYS A 108 4.15 -6.07 11.81
N ARG A 109 4.94 -6.69 10.92
CA ARG A 109 6.04 -7.58 11.31
C ARG A 109 7.09 -6.83 12.13
N ARG A 110 7.54 -5.67 11.68
CA ARG A 110 8.45 -4.79 12.44
C ARG A 110 7.91 -4.42 13.82
N GLY A 111 6.61 -4.17 13.95
CA GLY A 111 5.95 -3.91 15.24
C GLY A 111 5.98 -5.13 16.17
N VAL A 112 5.78 -6.34 15.62
CA VAL A 112 5.87 -7.60 16.36
C VAL A 112 7.31 -7.89 16.76
N ASP A 113 8.26 -7.82 15.83
CA ASP A 113 9.69 -8.04 16.10
C ASP A 113 10.22 -7.05 17.14
N GLY A 114 9.82 -5.78 17.05
CA GLY A 114 10.15 -4.76 18.03
C GLY A 114 9.50 -4.97 19.41
N ALA A 115 8.35 -5.65 19.48
CA ALA A 115 7.72 -6.05 20.74
C ALA A 115 8.42 -7.26 21.37
N ILE A 116 8.77 -8.26 20.54
CA ILE A 116 9.53 -9.44 20.97
C ILE A 116 10.92 -9.05 21.47
N ALA A 117 11.66 -8.24 20.70
CA ALA A 117 12.97 -7.72 21.09
C ALA A 117 12.89 -6.87 22.36
N GLY A 118 11.83 -6.07 22.52
CA GLY A 118 11.55 -5.34 23.76
C GLY A 118 11.32 -6.28 24.95
N GLY A 119 10.62 -7.39 24.74
CA GLY A 119 10.41 -8.43 25.75
C GLY A 119 11.70 -9.13 26.16
N PHE A 120 12.57 -9.50 25.21
CA PHE A 120 13.88 -10.08 25.51
C PHE A 120 14.82 -9.10 26.22
N ALA A 121 14.82 -7.82 25.82
CA ALA A 121 15.57 -6.79 26.54
C ALA A 121 15.06 -6.59 27.98
N ALA A 122 13.74 -6.67 28.19
CA ALA A 122 13.14 -6.63 29.52
C ALA A 122 13.53 -7.85 30.36
N ALA A 123 13.50 -9.05 29.79
CA ALA A 123 13.96 -10.26 30.46
C ALA A 123 15.45 -10.18 30.84
N GLY A 124 16.31 -9.70 29.92
CA GLY A 124 17.74 -9.52 30.18
C GLY A 124 18.02 -8.49 31.27
N THR A 125 17.29 -7.37 31.31
CA THR A 125 17.43 -6.37 32.38
C THR A 125 16.95 -6.90 33.73
N ILE A 126 15.86 -7.66 33.78
CA ILE A 126 15.39 -8.32 35.02
C ILE A 126 16.42 -9.35 35.49
N LEU A 127 16.95 -10.18 34.60
CA LEU A 127 17.97 -11.18 34.94
C LEU A 127 19.25 -10.51 35.47
N THR A 128 19.70 -9.43 34.83
CA THR A 128 20.88 -8.67 35.27
C THR A 128 20.63 -8.00 36.63
N ALA A 129 19.42 -7.47 36.85
CA ALA A 129 19.03 -6.89 38.13
C ALA A 129 18.97 -7.95 39.25
N ALA A 130 18.42 -9.14 38.95
CA ALA A 130 18.37 -10.27 39.88
C ALA A 130 19.77 -10.82 40.20
N ALA A 131 20.63 -10.95 39.19
CA ALA A 131 22.03 -11.37 39.37
C ALA A 131 22.82 -10.39 40.24
N ARG A 132 22.63 -9.06 40.04
CA ARG A 132 23.25 -8.04 40.90
C ARG A 132 22.71 -8.07 42.34
N ALA A 133 21.42 -8.31 42.53
CA ALA A 133 20.83 -8.44 43.86
C ALA A 133 21.34 -9.69 44.60
N ALA A 134 21.47 -10.83 43.90
CA ALA A 134 22.04 -12.04 44.46
C ALA A 134 23.53 -11.87 44.81
N ALA A 135 24.31 -11.23 43.94
CA ALA A 135 25.73 -10.95 44.18
C ALA A 135 25.95 -9.95 45.35
N ALA A 136 25.02 -9.02 45.59
CA ALA A 136 25.08 -8.09 46.71
C ALA A 136 24.62 -8.70 48.05
N GLY A 137 23.82 -9.78 48.03
CA GLY A 137 23.30 -10.45 49.23
C GLY A 137 24.11 -11.66 49.70
N GLY A 138 24.97 -12.24 48.86
CA GLY A 138 25.77 -13.43 49.17
C GLY A 138 27.17 -13.17 49.77
N GLY A 139 27.46 -11.95 50.19
CA GLY A 139 28.75 -11.53 50.76
C GLY A 139 28.74 -11.27 52.26
N GLY A 140 27.87 -11.93 53.01
CA GLY A 140 27.79 -11.87 54.48
C GLY A 140 28.04 -13.24 55.10
#